data_AF-A0A5R9DTF8-F1
#
_entry.id   AF-A0A5R9DTF8-F1
#
_cell.length_a   1.000
_cell.length_b   1.000
_cell.length_c   1.000
_cell.angle_alpha   90.00
_cell.angle_beta   90.00
_cell.angle_gamma   90.00
#
_symmetry.space_group_name_H-M   'P 1'
#
loop_
_entity.id
_entity.type
_entity.pdbx_description
1 polymer ?
#
loop_
_entity_poly.entity_id
_entity_poly.type
_entity_poly.pdbx_seq_one_letter_code
_entity_poly.pdbx_strand_id
1 'polypeptide(L)'
;MSKPFGDIAGGSANGGDRPATGGSSILGKLLGEQGTTGGKQKVPAYVSNDLLERLRDTVVGMQRDPNVSTPPVSLSAFVEAAIEAAVEAAEEEHNGGLRYPPRPNQRLKTGPPVG
;
A
#
# COMPACT_ATOMS: atom_id res chain seq x y z
N MET A 1 -27.41 -57.81 12.86
CA MET A 1 -27.02 -56.40 12.64
C MET A 1 -25.57 -56.38 12.14
N SER A 2 -25.36 -56.02 10.88
CA SER A 2 -24.04 -55.99 10.20
C SER A 2 -23.19 -54.78 10.60
N LYS A 3 -21.86 -54.97 10.61
CA LYS A 3 -20.85 -53.99 10.16
C LYS A 3 -20.46 -54.38 8.71
N PRO A 4 -19.88 -53.52 7.83
CA PRO A 4 -18.80 -52.55 8.10
C PRO A 4 -18.87 -51.27 7.21
N PHE A 5 -17.71 -50.68 6.86
CA PHE A 5 -17.41 -49.45 6.08
C PHE A 5 -17.22 -48.21 6.99
N GLY A 6 -16.05 -47.57 7.13
CA GLY A 6 -14.84 -47.54 6.31
C GLY A 6 -14.54 -46.07 5.96
N ASP A 7 -13.49 -45.49 6.52
CA ASP A 7 -13.01 -44.12 6.24
C ASP A 7 -12.33 -44.01 4.85
N ILE A 8 -12.25 -42.77 4.37
CA ILE A 8 -11.26 -42.17 3.43
C ILE A 8 -11.66 -42.00 1.94
N ALA A 9 -11.68 -40.71 1.58
CA ALA A 9 -11.32 -40.03 0.32
C ALA A 9 -12.11 -40.24 -0.98
N GLY A 10 -12.40 -39.12 -1.64
CA GLY A 10 -12.55 -39.05 -3.09
C GLY A 10 -13.59 -38.03 -3.52
N GLY A 11 -13.15 -36.96 -4.19
CA GLY A 11 -13.95 -35.78 -4.47
C GLY A 11 -15.06 -35.92 -5.52
N SER A 12 -16.03 -35.02 -5.41
CA SER A 12 -16.97 -34.52 -6.43
C SER A 12 -17.84 -33.47 -5.71
N ALA A 13 -18.26 -32.33 -6.26
CA ALA A 13 -18.31 -31.86 -7.63
C ALA A 13 -18.54 -30.33 -7.64
N ASN A 14 -18.27 -29.74 -8.81
CA ASN A 14 -19.00 -28.64 -9.45
C ASN A 14 -19.20 -27.29 -8.78
N GLY A 15 -18.75 -26.26 -9.52
CA GLY A 15 -19.67 -25.22 -9.98
C GLY A 15 -19.40 -23.83 -9.41
N GLY A 16 -18.97 -22.91 -10.27
CA GLY A 16 -19.02 -21.49 -9.93
C GLY A 16 -18.13 -20.58 -10.76
N ASP A 17 -18.30 -20.60 -12.09
CA ASP A 17 -17.96 -19.45 -12.92
C ASP A 17 -18.67 -18.21 -12.34
N ARG A 18 -17.88 -17.26 -11.85
CA ARG A 18 -18.37 -15.92 -11.56
C ARG A 18 -17.62 -14.95 -12.47
N PRO A 19 -18.31 -14.25 -13.39
CA PRO A 19 -17.68 -13.23 -14.18
C PRO A 19 -17.27 -12.08 -13.25
N ALA A 20 -15.97 -11.77 -13.22
CA ALA A 20 -15.47 -10.56 -12.60
C ALA A 20 -15.94 -9.36 -13.42
N THR A 21 -17.07 -8.81 -13.02
CA THR A 21 -17.64 -7.56 -13.55
C THR A 21 -16.67 -6.41 -13.31
N GLY A 22 -16.11 -5.89 -14.41
CA GLY A 22 -16.03 -4.45 -14.68
C GLY A 22 -14.93 -3.64 -14.00
N GLY A 23 -13.99 -3.16 -14.82
CA GLY A 23 -13.53 -1.78 -14.70
C GLY A 23 -12.04 -1.59 -14.42
N SER A 24 -11.32 -1.18 -15.46
CA SER A 24 -10.04 -0.45 -15.38
C SER A 24 -8.74 -1.26 -15.31
N SER A 25 -8.60 -2.24 -16.21
CA SER A 25 -7.29 -2.83 -16.57
C SER A 25 -6.64 -2.17 -17.79
N ILE A 26 -7.29 -1.16 -18.39
CA ILE A 26 -6.81 -0.48 -19.61
C ILE A 26 -5.98 0.78 -19.25
N LEU A 27 -6.34 1.50 -18.18
CA LEU A 27 -5.56 2.65 -17.70
C LEU A 27 -4.18 2.27 -17.16
N GLY A 28 -4.05 1.07 -16.58
CA GLY A 28 -2.76 0.57 -16.07
C GLY A 28 -1.76 0.13 -17.14
N LYS A 29 -2.17 0.00 -18.41
CA LYS A 29 -1.29 -0.41 -19.53
C LYS A 29 -0.80 0.76 -20.39
N LEU A 30 -1.43 1.94 -20.29
CA LEU A 30 -1.11 3.12 -21.09
C LEU A 30 -0.13 4.08 -20.39
N LEU A 31 -0.11 4.08 -19.05
CA LEU A 31 0.98 4.69 -18.28
C LEU A 31 2.03 3.60 -18.07
N GLY A 32 3.17 3.74 -18.75
CA GLY A 32 4.20 2.72 -18.87
C GLY A 32 4.49 1.93 -17.59
N GLU A 33 4.84 0.66 -17.79
CA GLU A 33 5.36 -0.24 -16.77
C GLU A 33 6.66 0.33 -16.18
N GLN A 34 6.55 1.27 -15.24
CA GLN A 34 7.45 1.33 -14.10
C GLN A 34 6.86 0.40 -13.02
N GLY A 35 6.76 -0.89 -13.38
CA GLY A 35 6.61 -1.94 -12.41
C GLY A 35 7.91 -2.02 -11.64
N THR A 36 8.02 -1.25 -10.55
CA THR A 36 9.01 -1.55 -9.52
C THR A 36 8.78 -3.00 -9.12
N THR A 37 9.77 -3.85 -9.37
CA THR A 37 9.83 -5.24 -8.88
C THR A 37 10.05 -5.19 -7.37
N GLY A 38 9.04 -4.71 -6.64
CA GLY A 38 9.03 -4.54 -5.21
C GLY A 38 7.64 -4.88 -4.69
N GLY A 39 7.55 -5.76 -3.71
CA GLY A 39 6.28 -6.05 -3.05
C GLY A 39 5.73 -4.80 -2.38
N LYS A 40 4.40 -4.59 -2.46
CA LYS A 40 3.74 -3.50 -1.74
C LYS A 40 3.56 -3.90 -0.28
N GLN A 41 4.20 -3.19 0.64
CA GLN A 41 3.98 -3.38 2.07
C GLN A 41 3.09 -2.27 2.63
N LYS A 42 2.00 -2.66 3.30
CA LYS A 42 1.12 -1.70 3.98
C LYS A 42 1.77 -1.25 5.29
N VAL A 43 1.84 0.06 5.49
CA VAL A 43 2.21 0.67 6.77
C VAL A 43 0.92 0.98 7.54
N PRO A 44 0.65 0.31 8.67
CA PRO A 44 -0.46 0.68 9.53
C PRO A 44 -0.13 1.99 10.27
N ALA A 45 -0.80 3.08 9.89
CA ALA A 45 -0.65 4.39 10.51
C ALA A 45 -2.02 5.06 10.65
N TYR A 46 -2.21 5.78 11.75
CA TYR A 46 -3.40 6.59 11.99
C TYR A 46 -3.07 8.06 11.76
N VAL A 47 -3.97 8.77 11.10
CA VAL A 47 -3.94 10.22 10.91
C VAL A 47 -5.31 10.77 11.28
N SER A 48 -5.38 12.05 11.64
CA SER A 48 -6.68 12.70 11.85
C SER A 48 -7.46 12.78 10.53
N ASN A 49 -8.79 12.82 10.63
CA ASN A 49 -9.66 12.97 9.45
C ASN A 49 -9.35 14.25 8.67
N ASP A 50 -9.11 15.36 9.38
CA ASP A 50 -8.72 16.65 8.78
C ASP A 50 -7.43 16.53 7.97
N LEU A 51 -6.42 15.87 8.52
CA LEU A 51 -5.16 15.66 7.80
C LEU A 51 -5.38 14.80 6.56
N LEU A 52 -6.20 13.75 6.64
CA LEU A 52 -6.49 12.89 5.49
C LEU A 52 -7.17 13.66 4.35
N GLU A 53 -8.14 14.52 4.65
CA GLU A 53 -8.77 15.35 3.61
C GLU A 53 -7.79 16.35 3.03
N ARG A 54 -6.99 17.02 3.87
CA ARG A 54 -5.95 17.94 3.39
C ARG A 54 -4.92 17.25 2.50
N LEU A 55 -4.53 16.01 2.79
CA LEU A 55 -3.64 15.22 1.94
C LEU A 55 -4.27 14.95 0.56
N ARG A 56 -5.56 14.61 0.52
CA ARG A 56 -6.29 14.39 -0.74
C ARG A 56 -6.40 15.68 -1.55
N ASP A 57 -6.80 16.77 -0.91
CA ASP A 57 -6.93 18.08 -1.55
C ASP A 57 -5.59 18.56 -2.10
N THR A 58 -4.50 18.34 -1.37
CA THR A 58 -3.14 18.70 -1.81
C THR A 58 -2.75 17.98 -3.09
N VAL A 59 -2.97 16.66 -3.16
CA VAL A 59 -2.65 15.88 -4.37
C VAL A 59 -3.47 16.35 -5.57
N VAL A 60 -4.77 16.56 -5.39
CA VAL A 60 -5.64 17.07 -6.45
C VAL A 60 -5.22 18.48 -6.88
N GLY A 61 -4.87 19.34 -5.93
CA GLY A 61 -4.36 20.69 -6.18
C GLY A 61 -3.10 20.67 -7.03
N MET A 62 -2.09 19.88 -6.63
CA MET A 62 -0.84 19.73 -7.38
C MET A 62 -1.05 19.15 -8.78
N GLN A 63 -1.96 18.20 -8.96
CA GLN A 63 -2.30 17.63 -10.27
C GLN A 63 -2.96 18.63 -11.22
N ARG A 64 -3.58 19.69 -10.69
CA ARG A 64 -4.27 20.71 -11.47
C ARG A 64 -3.46 21.99 -11.66
N ASP A 65 -2.39 22.17 -10.89
CA ASP A 65 -1.55 23.35 -10.95
C ASP A 65 -0.56 23.25 -12.14
N PRO A 66 -0.67 24.13 -13.14
CA PRO A 66 0.22 24.11 -14.30
C PRO A 66 1.68 24.45 -13.96
N ASN A 67 1.96 24.97 -12.76
CA ASN A 67 3.32 25.30 -12.33
C ASN A 67 4.04 24.11 -11.69
N VAL A 68 3.33 23.01 -11.38
CA VAL A 68 3.93 21.81 -10.81
C VAL A 68 4.48 20.94 -11.94
N SER A 69 5.80 20.92 -12.09
CA SER A 69 6.49 20.20 -13.17
C SER A 69 6.31 18.68 -13.10
N THR A 70 6.15 18.13 -11.91
CA THR A 70 5.98 16.69 -11.69
C THR A 70 4.95 16.45 -10.59
N PRO A 71 3.66 16.45 -10.94
CA PRO A 71 2.61 16.23 -9.96
C PRO A 71 2.61 14.77 -9.47
N PRO A 72 2.23 14.51 -8.22
CA PRO A 72 2.11 13.16 -7.70
C PRO A 72 1.05 12.37 -8.46
N VAL A 73 1.36 11.11 -8.81
CA VAL A 73 0.42 10.22 -9.54
C VAL A 73 -0.76 9.79 -8.67
N SER A 74 -0.55 9.68 -7.35
CA SER A 74 -1.58 9.24 -6.40
C SER A 74 -1.28 9.74 -4.98
N LEU A 75 -2.28 9.63 -4.10
CA LEU A 75 -2.11 9.86 -2.66
C LEU A 75 -1.03 8.98 -2.05
N SER A 76 -0.97 7.70 -2.40
CA SER A 76 0.05 6.78 -1.88
C SER A 76 1.46 7.20 -2.32
N ALA A 77 1.64 7.59 -3.59
CA ALA A 77 2.94 8.06 -4.08
C ALA A 77 3.37 9.37 -3.40
N PHE A 78 2.43 10.28 -3.18
CA PHE A 78 2.70 11.52 -2.44
C PHE A 78 3.14 11.24 -1.00
N VAL A 79 2.40 10.36 -0.29
CA VAL A 79 2.72 9.99 1.09
C VAL A 79 4.05 9.24 1.18
N GLU A 80 4.34 8.34 0.23
CA GLU A 80 5.62 7.62 0.15
C GLU A 80 6.79 8.59 0.00
N ALA A 81 6.74 9.51 -0.96
CA ALA A 81 7.78 10.51 -1.17
C ALA A 81 7.95 11.44 0.05
N ALA A 82 6.85 11.84 0.69
CA ALA A 82 6.91 12.67 1.89
C ALA A 82 7.54 11.93 3.08
N ILE A 83 7.25 10.64 3.24
CA ILE A 83 7.86 9.80 4.29
C ILE A 83 9.34 9.57 4.00
N GLU A 84 9.71 9.29 2.75
CA GLU A 84 11.10 9.12 2.33
C GLU A 84 11.93 10.37 2.64
N ALA A 85 11.45 11.55 2.23
CA ALA A 85 12.11 12.82 2.52
C ALA A 85 12.26 13.08 4.03
N ALA A 86 11.24 12.73 4.83
CA ALA A 86 11.30 12.88 6.28
C ALA A 86 12.31 11.91 6.94
N VAL A 87 12.44 10.69 6.42
CA VAL A 87 13.42 9.71 6.90
C VAL A 87 14.84 10.17 6.55
N GLU A 88 15.08 10.59 5.31
CA GLU A 88 16.38 11.11 4.88
C GLU A 88 16.81 12.32 5.71
N ALA A 89 15.91 13.27 5.96
CA ALA A 89 16.18 14.42 6.82
C ALA A 89 16.57 13.99 8.24
N ALA A 90 15.89 12.98 8.82
CA ALA A 90 16.24 12.45 10.14
C ALA A 90 17.60 11.73 10.15
N GLU A 91 17.93 11.00 9.08
CA GLU A 91 19.23 10.34 8.92
C GLU A 91 20.37 11.36 8.81
N GLU A 92 20.17 12.44 8.06
CA GLU A 92 21.09 13.57 7.96
C GLU A 92 21.27 14.27 9.32
N GLU A 93 20.18 14.64 9.99
CA GLU A 93 20.21 15.42 11.21
C GLU A 93 20.75 14.64 12.42
N HIS A 94 20.46 13.33 12.49
CA HIS A 94 20.67 12.55 13.71
C HIS A 94 21.57 11.32 13.54
N ASN A 95 21.91 10.93 12.30
CA ASN A 95 22.73 9.75 12.05
C ASN A 95 23.86 10.01 11.03
N GLY A 96 24.27 11.28 10.87
CA GLY A 96 25.39 11.66 10.02
C GLY A 96 25.18 11.35 8.53
N GLY A 97 23.92 11.37 8.07
CA GLY A 97 23.53 11.01 6.71
C GLY A 97 23.56 9.51 6.41
N LEU A 98 23.73 8.67 7.44
CA LEU A 98 23.71 7.22 7.29
C LEU A 98 22.33 6.66 7.63
N ARG A 99 21.96 5.55 6.97
CA ARG A 99 20.74 4.81 7.31
C ARG A 99 20.80 4.22 8.71
N TYR A 100 19.67 4.21 9.42
CA TYR A 100 19.56 3.50 10.70
C TYR A 100 19.69 1.98 10.51
N PRO A 101 20.30 1.24 11.46
CA PRO A 101 20.43 -0.21 11.36
C PRO A 101 19.05 -0.90 11.39
N PRO A 102 18.92 -2.09 10.77
CA PRO A 102 17.67 -2.83 10.78
C PRO A 102 17.27 -3.18 12.22
N ARG A 103 15.97 -3.03 12.52
CA ARG A 103 15.43 -3.36 13.84
C ARG A 103 15.63 -4.84 14.19
N PRO A 104 15.93 -5.19 15.44
CA PRO A 104 16.05 -6.59 15.88
C PRO A 104 14.76 -7.40 15.72
N ASN A 105 13.60 -6.75 15.89
CA ASN A 105 12.28 -7.39 15.84
C ASN A 105 11.46 -6.87 14.67
N GLN A 106 10.98 -7.77 13.80
CA GLN A 106 10.30 -7.40 12.55
C GLN A 106 8.91 -6.75 12.69
N ARG A 107 8.35 -6.57 13.90
CA ARG A 107 7.01 -5.95 14.07
C ARG A 107 7.12 -4.70 14.95
N LEU A 108 6.89 -3.53 14.36
CA LEU A 108 6.71 -2.29 15.13
C LEU A 108 5.35 -2.35 15.81
N LYS A 109 5.27 -1.96 17.08
CA LYS A 109 3.98 -1.66 17.70
C LYS A 109 3.47 -0.38 17.08
N THR A 110 2.32 -0.43 16.43
CA THR A 110 1.55 0.78 16.13
C THR A 110 0.89 1.23 17.41
N GLY A 111 1.08 2.49 17.79
CA GLY A 111 0.43 3.07 18.97
C GLY A 111 -1.12 3.03 18.87
N PRO A 112 -1.82 3.50 19.92
CA PRO A 112 -3.27 3.63 19.86
C PRO A 112 -3.71 4.54 18.69
N PRO A 113 -4.95 4.40 18.18
CA PRO A 113 -5.49 5.30 17.17
C PRO A 113 -5.37 6.78 17.57
N VAL A 114 -5.06 7.64 16.61
CA VAL A 114 -5.13 9.10 16.81
C VAL A 114 -6.61 9.46 16.97
N GLY A 115 -6.96 10.07 18.12
CA GLY A 115 -8.31 10.49 18.48
C GLY A 115 -8.71 11.83 17.90
#